data_AF-X1UEV1-F1
#
_entry.id   AF-X1UEV1-F1
#
_cell.length_a   1.000
_cell.length_b   1.000
_cell.length_c   1.000
_cell.angle_alpha   90.00
_cell.angle_beta   90.00
_cell.angle_gamma   90.00
#
_symmetry.space_group_name_H-M   'P 1'
#
loop_
_entity.id
_entity.type
_entity.pdbx_description
1 polymer ?
#
loop_
_entity_poly.entity_id
_entity_poly.type
_entity_poly.pdbx_seq_one_letter_code
_entity_poly.pdbx_strand_id
1 'polypeptide(L)' 'GFLEHSPMRNIKAPRLPKVGKGFLSEEDRNKLLELCPPTTFMGARDAAIIWLFWTTGMRLRECATIVKIYGEGSK' A
#
# COMPACT_ATOMS: atom_id res chain seq x y z
N GLY A 1 -27.46 -5.73 -44.78
CA GLY A 1 -26.00 -5.58 -44.86
C GLY A 1 -25.45 -5.65 -43.46
N PHE A 2 -24.64 -6.66 -43.17
CA PHE A 2 -24.09 -6.90 -41.84
C PHE A 2 -22.58 -6.82 -41.91
N LEU A 3 -21.95 -6.05 -41.00
CA LEU A 3 -20.49 -6.07 -40.84
C LEU A 3 -20.10 -7.36 -40.12
N GLU A 4 -19.33 -8.23 -40.77
CA GLU A 4 -18.83 -9.48 -40.18
C GLU A 4 -17.89 -9.24 -38.98
N HIS A 5 -17.19 -8.09 -38.97
CA HIS A 5 -16.23 -7.76 -37.93
C HIS A 5 -16.33 -6.30 -37.48
N SER A 6 -16.21 -6.09 -36.16
CA SER A 6 -16.19 -4.76 -35.55
C SER A 6 -14.91 -4.01 -35.93
N PRO A 7 -15.00 -2.76 -36.43
CA PRO A 7 -13.83 -1.93 -36.74
C PRO A 7 -13.03 -1.56 -35.48
N MET A 8 -13.63 -1.72 -34.30
CA MET A 8 -12.99 -1.46 -33.01
C MET A 8 -12.13 -2.62 -32.51
N ARG A 9 -12.12 -3.78 -33.19
CA ARG A 9 -11.47 -5.02 -32.71
C ARG A 9 -9.97 -4.86 -32.41
N ASN A 10 -9.26 -4.03 -33.17
CA ASN A 10 -7.81 -3.80 -33.00
C ASN A 10 -7.47 -2.45 -32.35
N ILE A 11 -8.46 -1.71 -31.87
CA ILE A 11 -8.23 -0.42 -31.19
C ILE A 11 -8.04 -0.69 -29.70
N LYS A 12 -6.88 -0.26 -29.17
CA LYS A 12 -6.61 -0.32 -27.73
C LYS A 12 -7.60 0.59 -27.00
N ALA A 13 -8.32 0.02 -26.05
CA ALA A 13 -9.28 0.78 -25.26
C ALA A 13 -8.60 1.99 -24.59
N PRO A 14 -9.29 3.15 -24.54
CA PRO A 14 -8.76 4.32 -23.84
C PRO A 14 -8.57 4.00 -22.35
N ARG A 15 -7.57 4.63 -21.73
CA ARG A 15 -7.36 4.50 -20.29
C ARG A 15 -8.49 5.23 -19.59
N LEU A 16 -9.32 4.51 -18.86
CA LEU A 16 -10.32 5.11 -17.99
C LEU A 16 -9.61 5.98 -16.94
N PRO A 17 -10.15 7.17 -16.62
CA PRO A 17 -9.64 7.96 -15.52
C PRO A 17 -9.77 7.12 -14.24
N LYS A 18 -8.64 6.88 -13.59
CA LYS A 18 -8.66 6.23 -12.28
C LYS A 18 -9.22 7.23 -11.30
N VAL A 19 -10.38 6.93 -10.74
CA VAL A 19 -10.87 7.64 -9.55
C VAL A 19 -9.92 7.25 -8.43
N GLY A 20 -8.97 8.13 -8.11
CA GLY A 20 -8.06 7.92 -6.99
C GLY A 20 -8.87 7.82 -5.71
N LYS A 21 -8.58 6.83 -4.87
CA LYS A 21 -9.01 6.90 -3.47
C LYS A 21 -8.32 8.11 -2.83
N GLY A 22 -8.97 8.73 -1.85
CA GLY A 22 -8.39 9.85 -1.11
C GLY A 22 -7.00 9.51 -0.56
N PHE A 23 -6.12 10.51 -0.55
CA PHE A 23 -4.81 10.40 0.08
C PHE A 23 -4.98 10.42 1.61
N LEU A 24 -4.12 9.68 2.31
CA LEU A 24 -4.06 9.71 3.76
C LEU A 24 -3.46 11.05 4.21
N SER A 25 -4.13 11.78 5.09
CA SER A 25 -3.59 13.03 5.64
C SER A 25 -2.64 12.77 6.82
N GLU A 26 -1.90 13.80 7.24
CA GLU A 26 -1.05 13.71 8.43
C GLU A 26 -1.86 13.50 9.71
N GLU A 27 -3.06 14.08 9.78
CA GLU A 27 -3.98 13.88 10.90
C GLU A 27 -4.45 12.43 10.96
N ASP A 28 -4.75 11.81 9.82
CA ASP A 28 -5.16 10.41 9.77
C ASP A 28 -4.01 9.46 10.11
N ARG A 29 -2.77 9.78 9.70
CA ARG A 29 -1.57 9.08 10.19
C ARG A 29 -1.45 9.17 11.71
N ASN A 30 -1.62 10.37 12.29
CA ASN A 30 -1.49 10.57 13.73
C ASN A 30 -2.54 9.75 14.51
N LYS A 31 -3.80 9.75 14.04
CA LYS A 31 -4.86 8.90 14.62
C LYS A 31 -4.49 7.41 14.58
N LEU A 32 -3.85 6.94 13.50
CA LEU A 32 -3.38 5.54 13.42
C LEU A 32 -2.27 5.25 14.42
N LEU A 33 -1.34 6.19 14.63
CA LEU A 33 -0.26 6.05 15.60
C LEU A 33 -0.77 6.07 17.04
N GLU A 34 -1.81 6.85 17.36
CA GLU A 34 -2.45 6.88 18.68
C GLU A 34 -3.04 5.53 19.10
N LEU A 35 -3.46 4.71 18.12
CA LEU A 35 -3.97 3.37 18.37
C LEU A 35 -2.86 2.34 18.68
N CYS A 36 -1.58 2.70 18.51
CA CYS A 36 -0.45 1.81 18.73
C CYS A 36 0.09 1.98 20.17
N PRO A 37 -0.14 1.03 21.10
CA PRO A 37 0.28 1.16 22.49
C PRO A 37 1.82 1.12 22.64
N PRO A 38 2.48 2.20 23.10
CA PRO A 38 3.94 2.30 23.11
C PRO A 38 4.60 1.40 24.16
N THR A 39 3.84 0.89 25.12
CA THR A 39 4.31 0.05 26.22
C THR A 39 4.45 -1.42 25.83
N THR A 40 3.97 -1.80 24.65
CA THR A 40 4.03 -3.19 24.17
C THR A 40 4.98 -3.30 22.98
N PHE A 41 5.69 -4.42 22.89
CA PHE A 41 6.53 -4.69 21.73
C PHE A 41 5.72 -4.66 20.41
N MET A 42 4.49 -5.17 20.43
CA MET A 42 3.61 -5.16 19.28
C MET A 42 3.24 -3.73 18.85
N GLY A 43 2.85 -2.87 19.78
CA GLY A 43 2.52 -1.48 19.45
C GLY A 43 3.73 -0.67 18.97
N ALA A 44 4.92 -0.90 19.54
CA ALA A 44 6.16 -0.29 19.05
C ALA A 44 6.50 -0.74 17.61
N ARG A 45 6.31 -2.03 17.30
CA ARG A 45 6.48 -2.57 15.95
C ARG A 45 5.47 -1.96 14.97
N ASP A 46 4.20 -1.91 15.34
CA ASP A 46 3.14 -1.43 14.45
C ASP A 46 3.33 0.07 14.14
N ALA A 47 3.69 0.87 15.14
CA ALA A 47 4.06 2.28 14.95
C ALA A 47 5.26 2.44 14.01
N ALA A 48 6.30 1.60 14.16
CA ALA A 48 7.47 1.63 13.27
C ALA A 48 7.12 1.26 11.83
N ILE A 49 6.23 0.29 11.62
CA ILE A 49 5.75 -0.10 10.27
C ILE A 49 4.99 1.07 9.62
N ILE A 50 4.11 1.74 10.37
CA ILE A 50 3.38 2.92 9.87
C ILE A 50 4.36 4.04 9.47
N TRP A 51 5.35 4.33 10.31
CA TRP A 51 6.39 5.32 10.01
C TRP A 51 7.24 4.95 8.79
N LEU A 52 7.59 3.67 8.64
CA LEU A 52 8.36 3.19 7.51
C LEU A 52 7.60 3.37 6.19
N PHE A 53 6.30 3.04 6.16
CA PHE A 53 5.47 3.29 4.99
C PHE A 53 5.34 4.78 4.67
N TRP A 54 5.16 5.62 5.70
CA TRP A 54 4.99 7.06 5.53
C TRP A 54 6.24 7.76 4.97
N THR A 55 7.42 7.35 5.42
CA THR A 55 8.69 8.01 5.08
C THR A 55 9.29 7.50 3.77
N THR A 56 9.15 6.21 3.46
CA THR A 56 9.80 5.59 2.30
C THR A 56 8.87 5.42 1.09
N GLY A 57 7.56 5.32 1.31
CA GLY A 57 6.60 4.98 0.26
C GLY A 57 6.79 3.58 -0.32
N MET A 58 7.50 2.69 0.38
CA MET A 58 7.79 1.33 -0.09
C MET A 58 6.53 0.48 -0.26
N ARG A 59 6.59 -0.54 -1.12
CA ARG A 59 5.46 -1.47 -1.31
C ARG A 59 5.35 -2.44 -0.14
N LEU A 60 4.14 -2.90 0.15
CA LEU A 60 3.86 -3.85 1.24
C LEU A 60 4.73 -5.12 1.15
N ARG A 61 4.98 -5.63 -0.06
CA ARG A 61 5.83 -6.80 -0.29
C ARG A 61 7.30 -6.56 0.10
N GLU A 62 7.79 -5.36 -0.13
CA GLU A 62 9.17 -4.96 0.21
C GLU A 62 9.29 -4.87 1.74
N CYS A 63 8.31 -4.27 2.41
CA CYS A 63 8.27 -4.17 3.88
C CYS A 63 8.23 -5.55 4.54
N ALA A 64 7.38 -6.46 4.05
CA ALA A 64 7.27 -7.82 4.59
C ALA A 64 8.58 -8.62 4.48
N THR A 65 9.37 -8.35 3.43
CA THR A 65 10.66 -9.01 3.22
C THR A 65 11.69 -8.56 4.25
N ILE A 66 11.74 -7.26 4.58
CA ILE A 66 12.61 -6.73 5.64
C ILE A 66 12.27 -7.39 6.98
N VAL A 67 10.99 -7.41 7.35
CA VAL A 67 10.54 -8.02 8.62
C VAL A 67 10.91 -9.50 8.71
N LYS A 68 10.84 -10.23 7.59
CA LYS A 68 11.22 -11.65 7.56
C LYS A 68 12.71 -11.87 7.79
N ILE A 69 13.57 -11.08 7.14
CA ILE A 69 15.03 -11.20 7.26
C ILE A 69 15.48 -10.97 8.71
N TYR A 70 14.92 -9.97 9.39
CA TYR A 70 15.28 -9.68 10.79
C TYR A 70 14.58 -10.61 11.80
N GLY A 71 13.48 -11.27 11.43
CA GLY A 71 12.77 -12.23 12.28
C GLY A 71 13.36 -13.65 12.29
N GLU A 72 14.09 -14.03 11.24
CA GLU A 72 14.74 -15.35 11.14
C GLU A 72 16.13 -15.40 11.82
N GLY A 73 16.71 -14.24 12.17
CA GLY A 73 18.02 -14.15 12.85
C GLY A 73 17.98 -14.39 14.38
N SER A 74 16.87 -14.88 14.93
CA SER A 74 16.71 -15.18 16.36
C SER A 74 16.31 -16.65 16.59
N LYS A 75 16.97 -17.54 15.85
CA LYS A 75 17.02 -18.98 16.13
C LYS A 75 18.45 -19.48 16.06
#